data_AF-A0A1T4ZN22-F1
#
_entry.id   AF-A0A1T4ZN22-F1
#
_cell.length_a   1.000
_cell.length_b   1.000
_cell.length_c   1.000
_cell.angle_alpha   90.00
_cell.angle_beta   90.00
_cell.angle_gamma   90.00
#
_symmetry.space_group_name_H-M   'P 1'
#
loop_
_entity.id
_entity.type
_entity.pdbx_description
1 polymer ?
#
loop_
_entity_poly.entity_id
_entity_poly.type
_entity_poly.pdbx_seq_one_letter_code
_entity_poly.pdbx_strand_id
1 'polypeptide(L)'
;MPVRTILRVILLRIIRLLISITVEAWIFQKSFNISPKLSVQYTMALNLLASACEWIIVLNAEAVLPLEARKQLIDYLLVEQLDTTSFVIFLLTVFNFTFLLLIKWIGFETLRFLLSTDFTKISKVFSGNSEERIQMSEQYKDFRIILLAHILSYFMFLGLVFTLLILK
;
A
#
# COMPACT_ATOMS: atom_id res chain seq x y z
N MET A 1 9.43 25.83 8.72
CA MET A 1 8.38 25.24 7.87
C MET A 1 7.02 25.76 8.32
N PRO A 2 6.17 26.31 7.46
CA PRO A 2 4.91 26.90 7.91
C PRO A 2 3.93 25.82 8.40
N VAL A 3 3.25 26.06 9.53
CA VAL A 3 2.31 25.12 10.17
C VAL A 3 1.26 24.57 9.20
N ARG A 4 0.83 25.39 8.24
CA ARG A 4 -0.11 25.03 7.17
C ARG A 4 0.36 23.82 6.34
N THR A 5 1.66 23.74 6.05
CA THR A 5 2.23 22.65 5.23
C THR A 5 2.21 21.34 5.99
N ILE A 6 2.63 21.36 7.26
CA ILE A 6 2.65 20.17 8.11
C ILE A 6 1.24 19.56 8.19
N LEU A 7 0.23 20.41 8.42
CA LEU A 7 -1.16 19.97 8.47
C LEU A 7 -1.63 19.38 7.13
N ARG A 8 -1.29 20.02 6.01
CA ARG A 8 -1.63 19.51 4.66
C ARG A 8 -1.04 18.12 4.43
N VAL A 9 0.20 17.90 4.82
CA VAL A 9 0.89 16.62 4.63
C VAL A 9 0.28 15.53 5.51
N ILE A 10 -0.01 15.81 6.78
CA ILE A 10 -0.68 14.87 7.67
C ILE A 10 -2.05 14.48 7.10
N LEU A 11 -2.83 15.46 6.63
CA LEU A 11 -4.14 15.20 6.02
C LEU A 11 -4.02 14.33 4.76
N LEU A 12 -3.10 14.64 3.85
CA LEU A 12 -2.87 13.84 2.64
C LEU A 12 -2.46 12.40 2.98
N ARG A 13 -1.64 12.20 4.02
CA ARG A 13 -1.23 10.87 4.49
C ARG A 13 -2.40 10.07 5.04
N ILE A 14 -3.26 10.71 5.84
CA ILE A 14 -4.49 10.10 6.37
C ILE A 14 -5.43 9.73 5.22
N ILE A 15 -5.64 10.64 4.26
CA ILE A 15 -6.48 10.40 3.08
C ILE A 15 -5.94 9.22 2.26
N ARG A 16 -4.62 9.17 2.00
CA ARG A 16 -3.98 8.04 1.31
C ARG A 16 -4.27 6.72 2.01
N LEU A 17 -4.14 6.70 3.34
CA LEU A 17 -4.38 5.51 4.14
C LEU A 17 -5.85 5.07 4.05
N LEU A 18 -6.80 6.00 4.19
CA LEU A 18 -8.24 5.71 4.11
C LEU A 18 -8.65 5.21 2.72
N ILE A 19 -8.16 5.83 1.65
CA ILE A 19 -8.40 5.38 0.27
C ILE A 19 -7.87 3.97 0.09
N SER A 20 -6.64 3.72 0.53
CA SER A 20 -6.00 2.41 0.37
C SER A 20 -6.76 1.33 1.13
N ILE A 21 -7.11 1.56 2.39
CA ILE A 21 -7.88 0.59 3.19
C ILE A 21 -9.24 0.32 2.54
N THR A 22 -9.95 1.35 2.08
CA THR A 22 -11.30 1.21 1.51
C THR A 22 -11.29 0.44 0.19
N VAL A 23 -10.44 0.86 -0.75
CA VAL A 23 -10.34 0.23 -2.09
C VAL A 23 -9.82 -1.20 -1.97
N GLU A 24 -8.77 -1.42 -1.17
CA GLU A 24 -8.19 -2.74 -1.02
C GLU A 24 -9.13 -3.68 -0.27
N ALA A 25 -9.86 -3.19 0.76
CA ALA A 25 -10.82 -4.02 1.48
C ALA A 25 -11.95 -4.49 0.56
N TRP A 26 -12.40 -3.64 -0.35
CA TRP A 26 -13.41 -4.05 -1.34
C TRP A 26 -12.89 -5.15 -2.27
N ILE A 27 -11.65 -5.02 -2.76
CA ILE A 27 -11.03 -6.03 -3.63
C ILE A 27 -10.77 -7.33 -2.88
N PHE A 28 -10.26 -7.25 -1.65
CA PHE A 28 -9.97 -8.42 -0.82
C PHE A 28 -11.25 -9.19 -0.46
N GLN A 29 -12.31 -8.47 -0.10
CA GLN A 29 -13.60 -9.07 0.19
C GLN A 29 -14.11 -9.88 -1.00
N LYS A 30 -14.08 -9.27 -2.20
CA LYS A 30 -14.58 -9.91 -3.42
C LYS A 30 -13.69 -11.05 -3.90
N SER A 31 -12.37 -10.91 -3.79
CA SER A 31 -11.42 -11.84 -4.39
C SER A 31 -11.09 -13.03 -3.49
N PHE A 32 -11.01 -12.82 -2.17
CA PHE A 32 -10.75 -13.89 -1.19
C PHE A 32 -12.03 -14.47 -0.58
N ASN A 33 -13.21 -13.96 -0.93
CA ASN A 33 -14.51 -14.39 -0.40
C ASN A 33 -14.59 -14.39 1.14
N ILE A 34 -14.03 -13.36 1.77
CA ILE A 34 -14.00 -13.18 3.22
C ILE A 34 -15.06 -12.17 3.68
N SER A 35 -15.42 -12.21 4.96
CA SER A 35 -16.40 -11.26 5.51
C SER A 35 -15.90 -9.79 5.37
N PRO A 36 -16.80 -8.80 5.22
CA PRO A 36 -16.41 -7.39 5.11
C PRO A 36 -15.53 -6.93 6.27
N LYS A 37 -15.88 -7.34 7.51
CA LYS A 37 -15.12 -7.03 8.72
C LYS A 37 -13.70 -7.58 8.64
N LEU A 38 -13.56 -8.85 8.23
CA LEU A 38 -12.25 -9.48 8.13
C LEU A 38 -11.41 -8.82 7.02
N SER A 39 -12.03 -8.48 5.89
CA SER A 39 -11.37 -7.77 4.80
C SER A 39 -10.77 -6.42 5.25
N VAL A 40 -11.57 -5.61 5.94
CA VAL A 40 -11.11 -4.33 6.51
C VAL A 40 -9.99 -4.55 7.52
N GLN A 41 -10.05 -5.58 8.37
CA GLN A 41 -8.99 -5.89 9.33
C GLN A 41 -7.66 -6.24 8.64
N TYR A 42 -7.69 -7.11 7.63
CA TYR A 42 -6.49 -7.46 6.85
C TYR A 42 -5.89 -6.23 6.18
N THR A 43 -6.70 -5.47 5.44
CA THR A 43 -6.17 -4.33 4.69
C THR A 43 -5.72 -3.21 5.60
N MET A 44 -6.38 -2.97 6.73
CA MET A 44 -5.93 -2.05 7.76
C MET A 44 -4.56 -2.46 8.30
N ALA A 45 -4.38 -3.73 8.69
CA ALA A 45 -3.10 -4.23 9.19
C ALA A 45 -1.98 -4.06 8.17
N LEU A 46 -2.22 -4.45 6.91
CA LEU A 46 -1.23 -4.34 5.83
C LEU A 46 -0.88 -2.90 5.49
N ASN A 47 -1.87 -2.00 5.42
CA ASN A 47 -1.63 -0.60 5.10
C ASN A 47 -0.94 0.16 6.24
N LEU A 48 -1.24 -0.16 7.50
CA LEU A 48 -0.54 0.38 8.66
C LEU A 48 0.89 -0.14 8.73
N LEU A 49 1.11 -1.44 8.52
CA LEU A 49 2.45 -2.03 8.44
C LEU A 49 3.29 -1.36 7.34
N ALA A 50 2.74 -1.26 6.12
CA ALA A 50 3.42 -0.62 5.00
C ALA A 50 3.73 0.86 5.30
N SER A 51 2.80 1.59 5.93
CA SER A 51 3.03 2.99 6.32
C SER A 51 4.10 3.13 7.40
N ALA A 52 4.15 2.21 8.38
CA ALA A 52 5.18 2.21 9.40
C ALA A 52 6.57 1.92 8.79
N CYS A 53 6.66 0.92 7.91
CA CYS A 53 7.90 0.61 7.20
C CYS A 53 8.37 1.77 6.31
N GLU A 54 7.44 2.43 5.60
CA GLU A 54 7.76 3.63 4.82
C GLU A 54 8.37 4.73 5.69
N TRP A 55 7.78 5.03 6.85
CA TRP A 55 8.33 6.02 7.77
C TRP A 55 9.71 5.65 8.29
N ILE A 56 9.93 4.38 8.66
CA ILE A 56 11.25 3.90 9.09
C ILE A 56 12.28 4.15 7.99
N ILE A 57 11.98 3.80 6.74
CA ILE A 57 12.91 4.02 5.63
C ILE A 57 13.16 5.50 5.39
N VAL A 58 12.11 6.32 5.39
CA VAL A 58 12.23 7.77 5.17
C VAL A 58 13.12 8.41 6.24
N LEU A 59 12.93 8.08 7.51
CA LEU A 59 13.72 8.62 8.62
C LEU A 59 15.19 8.21 8.51
N ASN A 60 15.46 6.95 8.15
CA ASN A 60 16.83 6.46 7.95
C ASN A 60 17.47 7.09 6.71
N ALA A 61 16.73 7.23 5.62
CA ALA A 61 17.20 7.87 4.40
C ALA A 61 17.55 9.34 4.65
N GLU A 62 16.71 10.09 5.37
CA GLU A 62 16.98 11.49 5.71
C GLU A 62 18.30 11.66 6.50
N ALA A 63 18.62 10.72 7.39
CA ALA A 63 19.83 10.76 8.21
C ALA A 63 21.12 10.47 7.41
N VAL A 64 21.03 9.70 6.32
CA VAL A 64 22.20 9.22 5.56
C VAL A 64 22.40 10.00 4.25
N LEU A 65 21.34 10.58 3.69
CA LEU A 65 21.40 11.23 2.39
C LEU A 65 22.18 12.56 2.39
N PRO A 66 22.94 12.86 1.33
CA PRO A 66 23.57 14.17 1.15
C PRO A 66 22.51 15.27 0.99
N LEU A 67 22.90 16.52 1.27
CA LEU A 67 22.01 17.68 1.35
C LEU A 67 21.03 17.81 0.17
N GLU A 68 21.52 17.61 -1.06
CA GLU A 68 20.72 17.75 -2.28
C GLU A 68 19.66 16.66 -2.41
N ALA A 69 20.04 15.40 -2.17
CA ALA A 69 19.11 14.27 -2.21
C ALA A 69 18.08 14.32 -1.07
N ARG A 70 18.50 14.81 0.10
CA ARG A 70 17.60 15.04 1.23
C ARG A 70 16.53 16.07 0.90
N LYS A 71 16.88 17.16 0.21
CA LYS A 71 15.92 18.18 -0.22
C LYS A 71 14.88 17.58 -1.17
N GLN A 72 15.31 16.80 -2.16
CA GLN A 72 14.41 16.13 -3.11
C GLN A 72 13.48 15.11 -2.43
N LEU A 73 13.99 14.35 -1.44
CA LEU A 73 13.18 13.46 -0.62
C LEU A 73 12.11 14.23 0.18
N ILE A 74 12.49 15.34 0.80
CA ILE A 74 11.58 16.21 1.55
C ILE A 74 10.52 16.79 0.59
N ASP A 75 10.90 17.35 -0.55
CA ASP A 75 9.97 17.92 -1.52
C ASP A 75 8.96 16.88 -2.03
N TYR A 76 9.42 15.65 -2.27
CA TYR A 76 8.56 14.50 -2.60
C TYR A 76 7.56 14.16 -1.48
N LEU A 77 8.03 14.10 -0.22
CA LEU A 77 7.19 13.77 0.92
C LEU A 77 6.11 14.82 1.20
N LEU A 78 6.41 16.09 0.91
CA LEU A 78 5.56 17.24 1.21
C LEU A 78 4.60 17.61 0.09
N VAL A 79 4.84 17.13 -1.13
CA VAL A 79 4.03 17.48 -2.30
C VAL A 79 3.95 19.02 -2.47
N GLU A 80 5.07 19.70 -2.20
CA GLU A 80 5.15 21.18 -2.19
C GLU A 80 5.70 21.77 -3.50
N GLN A 81 6.59 21.06 -4.20
CA GLN A 81 7.29 21.55 -5.40
C GLN A 81 7.43 20.44 -6.45
N LEU A 82 6.30 19.92 -6.94
CA LEU A 82 6.29 19.02 -8.10
C LEU A 82 6.33 19.79 -9.43
N ASP A 83 6.74 21.07 -9.40
CA ASP A 83 6.69 22.00 -10.53
C ASP A 83 7.66 21.62 -11.67
N THR A 84 8.57 20.67 -11.42
CA THR A 84 9.38 20.04 -12.45
C THR A 84 9.20 18.52 -12.38
N THR A 85 8.79 17.91 -13.51
CA THR A 85 8.87 16.46 -13.73
C THR A 85 10.35 16.06 -13.76
N SER A 86 10.93 15.90 -12.57
CA SER A 86 12.27 15.37 -12.40
C SER A 86 12.23 13.86 -12.51
N PHE A 87 13.13 13.29 -13.30
CA PHE A 87 13.35 11.84 -13.37
C PHE A 87 13.54 11.22 -11.97
N VAL A 88 14.09 11.97 -11.02
CA VAL A 88 14.26 11.53 -9.63
C VAL A 88 12.92 11.35 -8.90
N ILE A 89 11.96 12.26 -9.11
CA ILE A 89 10.62 12.15 -8.51
C ILE A 89 9.92 10.91 -9.06
N PHE A 90 10.02 10.66 -10.38
CA PHE A 90 9.48 9.45 -10.99
C PHE A 90 10.09 8.18 -10.39
N LEU A 91 11.42 8.12 -10.28
CA LEU A 91 12.11 7.00 -9.64
C LEU A 91 11.66 6.79 -8.19
N LEU A 92 11.48 7.87 -7.43
CA LEU A 92 11.06 7.80 -6.04
C LEU A 92 9.61 7.33 -5.91
N THR A 93 8.72 7.73 -6.82
CA THR A 93 7.35 7.22 -6.92
C THR A 93 7.33 5.72 -7.24
N VAL A 94 8.10 5.28 -8.25
CA VAL A 94 8.18 3.85 -8.63
C VAL A 94 8.77 3.02 -7.51
N PHE A 95 9.83 3.52 -6.85
CA PHE A 95 10.41 2.88 -5.68
C PHE A 95 9.38 2.76 -4.54
N ASN A 96 8.69 3.85 -4.20
CA ASN A 96 7.69 3.88 -3.15
C ASN A 96 6.54 2.89 -3.44
N PHE A 97 6.02 2.89 -4.67
CA PHE A 97 5.00 1.94 -5.11
C PHE A 97 5.47 0.49 -4.92
N THR A 98 6.63 0.15 -5.47
CA THR A 98 7.17 -1.22 -5.43
C THR A 98 7.47 -1.66 -4.01
N PHE A 99 8.03 -0.76 -3.21
CA PHE A 99 8.35 -1.01 -1.80
C PHE A 99 7.08 -1.31 -0.98
N LEU A 100 6.05 -0.46 -1.11
CA LEU A 100 4.79 -0.67 -0.39
C LEU A 100 4.10 -1.97 -0.81
N LEU A 101 4.11 -2.30 -2.10
CA LEU A 101 3.61 -3.57 -2.61
C LEU A 101 4.33 -4.75 -1.96
N LEU A 102 5.66 -4.70 -1.89
CA LEU A 102 6.48 -5.77 -1.33
C LEU A 102 6.19 -5.98 0.16
N ILE A 103 6.06 -4.91 0.95
CA ILE A 103 5.69 -5.01 2.36
C ILE A 103 4.28 -5.61 2.52
N LYS A 104 3.31 -5.20 1.70
CA LYS A 104 1.96 -5.75 1.75
C LYS A 104 1.92 -7.23 1.38
N TRP A 105 2.70 -7.63 0.38
CA TRP A 105 2.83 -9.02 -0.04
C TRP A 105 3.39 -9.89 1.09
N ILE A 106 4.55 -9.52 1.64
CA ILE A 106 5.20 -10.25 2.74
C ILE A 106 4.30 -10.25 3.99
N GLY A 107 3.67 -9.11 4.29
CA GLY A 107 2.74 -8.98 5.41
C GLY A 107 1.53 -9.89 5.26
N PHE A 108 0.97 -10.03 4.06
CA PHE A 108 -0.17 -10.90 3.81
C PHE A 108 0.19 -12.37 3.99
N GLU A 109 1.32 -12.80 3.43
CA GLU A 109 1.83 -14.17 3.62
C GLU A 109 2.11 -14.47 5.08
N THR A 110 2.68 -13.52 5.81
CA THR A 110 2.94 -13.65 7.26
C THR A 110 1.63 -13.79 8.05
N LEU A 111 0.63 -12.96 7.77
CA LEU A 111 -0.68 -13.06 8.40
C LEU A 111 -1.34 -14.41 8.09
N ARG A 112 -1.29 -14.85 6.83
CA ARG A 112 -1.79 -16.17 6.44
C ARG A 112 -1.10 -17.30 7.17
N PHE A 113 0.22 -17.27 7.29
CA PHE A 113 1.00 -18.27 8.00
C PHE A 113 0.64 -18.32 9.49
N LEU A 114 0.60 -17.17 10.15
CA LEU A 114 0.22 -17.04 11.55
C LEU A 114 -1.20 -17.55 11.82
N LEU A 115 -2.15 -17.19 10.95
CA LEU A 115 -3.49 -17.72 11.02
C LEU A 115 -3.48 -19.24 10.80
N SER A 116 -2.81 -19.75 9.76
CA SER A 116 -2.77 -21.18 9.42
C SER A 116 -2.19 -22.09 10.51
N THR A 117 -1.39 -21.54 11.43
CA THR A 117 -0.84 -22.28 12.56
C THR A 117 -1.94 -22.64 13.59
N ASP A 118 -3.13 -22.04 13.51
CA ASP A 118 -4.32 -22.34 14.32
C ASP A 118 -5.42 -23.14 13.54
N PHE A 119 -5.09 -23.78 12.40
CA PHE A 119 -6.08 -24.29 11.41
C PHE A 119 -6.47 -25.79 11.52
N THR A 120 -6.43 -26.43 12.69
CA THR A 120 -7.06 -27.76 12.83
C THR A 120 -8.57 -27.75 12.52
N LYS A 121 -9.22 -26.57 12.45
CA LYS A 121 -10.65 -26.37 12.13
C LYS A 121 -10.96 -25.99 10.68
N ILE A 122 -10.02 -25.49 9.88
CA ILE A 122 -10.34 -24.81 8.61
C ILE A 122 -10.17 -25.72 7.38
N SER A 123 -9.43 -26.82 7.49
CA SER A 123 -9.29 -27.81 6.41
C SER A 123 -10.62 -28.47 6.00
N LYS A 124 -11.65 -28.46 6.85
CA LYS A 124 -12.98 -28.99 6.52
C LYS A 124 -13.91 -27.99 5.81
N VAL A 125 -13.61 -26.69 5.83
CA VAL A 125 -14.50 -25.64 5.27
C VAL A 125 -14.13 -25.26 3.84
N PHE A 126 -12.86 -25.42 3.45
CA PHE A 126 -12.39 -25.16 2.08
C PHE A 126 -12.39 -26.39 1.17
N SER A 127 -12.90 -27.53 1.63
CA SER A 127 -13.16 -28.75 0.85
C SER A 127 -14.42 -28.58 -0.03
N GLY A 128 -14.41 -27.58 -0.91
CA GLY A 128 -15.40 -27.38 -1.96
C GLY A 128 -14.79 -27.80 -3.30
N ASN A 129 -15.26 -28.94 -3.80
CA ASN A 129 -15.00 -29.57 -5.10
C ASN A 129 -14.59 -28.57 -6.21
N SER A 130 -13.40 -28.69 -6.79
CA SER A 130 -13.11 -28.07 -8.09
C SER A 130 -12.11 -28.88 -8.92
N GLU A 131 -12.60 -29.28 -10.09
CA GLU A 131 -11.91 -30.01 -11.14
C GLU A 131 -10.66 -29.28 -11.65
N GLU A 132 -9.70 -30.10 -12.09
CA GLU A 132 -8.40 -29.72 -12.63
C GLU A 132 -8.50 -28.67 -13.75
N ARG A 133 -8.09 -27.42 -13.46
CA ARG A 133 -7.69 -26.44 -14.48
C ARG A 133 -6.35 -25.84 -14.08
N ILE A 134 -5.35 -26.05 -14.93
CA ILE A 134 -4.00 -25.47 -14.99
C ILE A 134 -3.63 -24.73 -13.68
N GLN A 135 -3.01 -25.47 -12.75
CA GLN A 135 -2.69 -25.01 -11.40
C GLN A 135 -1.64 -23.89 -11.43
N MET A 136 -2.09 -22.66 -11.62
CA MET A 136 -1.37 -21.47 -11.19
C MET A 136 -1.29 -21.54 -9.66
N SER A 137 -0.08 -21.45 -9.09
CA SER A 137 0.11 -21.59 -7.63
C SER A 137 -0.81 -20.60 -6.90
N GLU A 138 -1.44 -21.04 -5.81
CA GLU A 138 -2.32 -20.19 -4.98
C GLU A 138 -1.60 -18.89 -4.58
N GLN A 139 -0.29 -18.97 -4.33
CA GLN A 139 0.57 -17.81 -4.07
C GLN A 139 0.57 -16.78 -5.21
N TYR A 140 0.60 -17.22 -6.47
CA TYR A 140 0.53 -16.28 -7.60
C TYR A 140 -0.84 -15.60 -7.69
N LYS A 141 -1.93 -16.33 -7.42
CA LYS A 141 -3.28 -15.76 -7.42
C LYS A 141 -3.41 -14.69 -6.32
N ASP A 142 -2.92 -14.99 -5.12
CA ASP A 142 -2.92 -14.07 -3.98
C ASP A 142 -2.10 -12.81 -4.30
N PHE A 143 -0.89 -12.98 -4.86
CA PHE A 143 -0.04 -11.85 -5.28
C PHE A 143 -0.74 -10.96 -6.29
N ARG A 144 -1.40 -11.56 -7.30
CA ARG A 144 -2.11 -10.80 -8.33
C ARG A 144 -3.26 -9.99 -7.74
N ILE A 145 -3.98 -10.53 -6.76
CA ILE A 145 -5.06 -9.80 -6.07
C ILE A 145 -4.49 -8.61 -5.31
N ILE A 146 -3.40 -8.80 -4.56
CA ILE A 146 -2.72 -7.75 -3.79
C ILE A 146 -2.17 -6.67 -4.72
N LEU A 147 -1.54 -7.07 -5.83
CA LEU A 147 -1.06 -6.17 -6.87
C LEU A 147 -2.19 -5.33 -7.46
N LEU A 148 -3.31 -5.96 -7.84
CA LEU A 148 -4.47 -5.24 -8.38
C LEU A 148 -5.03 -4.24 -7.38
N ALA A 149 -5.15 -4.66 -6.12
CA ALA A 149 -5.64 -3.82 -5.03
C ALA A 149 -4.73 -2.61 -4.83
N HIS A 150 -3.42 -2.83 -4.83
CA HIS A 150 -2.43 -1.79 -4.68
C HIS A 150 -2.39 -0.82 -5.86
N ILE A 151 -2.45 -1.32 -7.10
CA ILE A 151 -2.53 -0.49 -8.31
C ILE A 151 -3.73 0.45 -8.20
N LEU A 152 -4.93 -0.10 -7.94
CA LEU A 152 -6.14 0.70 -7.95
C LEU A 152 -6.15 1.77 -6.84
N SER A 153 -5.72 1.40 -5.63
CA SER A 153 -5.64 2.35 -4.51
C SER A 153 -4.62 3.45 -4.78
N TYR A 154 -3.45 3.10 -5.32
CA TYR A 154 -2.38 4.04 -5.62
C TYR A 154 -2.76 5.03 -6.73
N PHE A 155 -3.37 4.54 -7.82
CA PHE A 155 -3.89 5.39 -8.89
C PHE A 155 -4.98 6.33 -8.40
N MET A 156 -5.90 5.86 -7.55
CA MET A 156 -6.96 6.69 -7.00
C MET A 156 -6.39 7.82 -6.12
N PHE A 157 -5.40 7.51 -5.29
CA PHE A 157 -4.70 8.53 -4.50
C PHE A 157 -3.94 9.54 -5.39
N LEU A 158 -3.21 9.06 -6.40
CA LEU A 158 -2.46 9.91 -7.31
C LEU A 158 -3.39 10.85 -8.10
N GLY A 159 -4.53 10.35 -8.57
CA GLY A 159 -5.56 11.16 -9.24
C GLY A 159 -6.14 12.24 -8.34
N LEU A 160 -6.36 11.93 -7.05
CA LEU A 160 -6.80 12.91 -6.06
C LEU A 160 -5.73 13.98 -5.84
N VAL A 161 -4.46 13.59 -5.66
CA VAL A 161 -3.34 14.54 -5.49
C VAL A 161 -3.19 15.42 -6.73
N PHE A 162 -3.27 14.85 -7.93
CA PHE A 162 -3.20 15.57 -9.19
C PHE A 162 -4.32 16.61 -9.32
N THR A 163 -5.55 16.23 -8.98
CA THR A 163 -6.71 17.15 -8.96
C THR A 163 -6.49 18.30 -7.98
N LEU A 164 -5.99 18.01 -6.78
CA LEU A 164 -5.68 19.01 -5.76
C LEU A 164 -4.51 19.94 -6.15
N LEU A 165 -3.63 19.51 -7.05
CA LEU A 165 -2.53 20.34 -7.56
C LEU A 165 -3.01 21.27 -8.69
N ILE A 166 -3.92 20.83 -9.57
CA ILE A 166 -4.50 21.67 -10.63
C ILE A 166 -5.41 22.76 -10.07
N LEU A 167 -6.17 22.46 -9.00
CA LEU A 167 -7.09 23.44 -8.38
C LEU A 167 -6.41 24.50 -7.51
N LYS A 168 -5.07 24.50 -7.43
CA LYS A 168 -4.28 25.40 -6.59
C LYS A 168 -3.78 26.60 -7.40
#